data_AF-A0A934NCC0-F1
#
_entry.id   AF-A0A934NCC0-F1
#
_cell.length_a   1.000
_cell.length_b   1.000
_cell.length_c   1.000
_cell.angle_alpha   90.00
_cell.angle_beta   90.00
_cell.angle_gamma   90.00
#
_symmetry.space_group_name_H-M   'P 1'
#
loop_
_entity.id
_entity.type
_entity.pdbx_description
1 polymer ?
#
loop_
_entity_poly.entity_id
_entity_poly.type
_entity_poly.pdbx_seq_one_letter_code
_entity_poly.pdbx_strand_id
1 'polypeptide(L)'
;MLGRESCQTSLAEVYLWGGKREPLVEPGSFYARFAKVRPELLRDEDFEHWYVAGKGRPSVPPSRVAGAYLMAFREGCSDREAEQRMRYDLRWKWALNLGPGRPRL
;
A
#
# COMPACT_ATOMS: atom_id res chain seq x y z
N MET A 1 2.09 12.42 13.45
CA MET A 1 3.44 12.44 12.86
C MET A 1 3.32 11.90 11.44
N LEU A 2 4.07 12.46 10.47
CA LEU A 2 4.07 11.95 9.09
C LEU A 2 4.50 10.47 9.09
N GLY A 3 3.62 9.59 8.60
CA GLY A 3 3.97 8.20 8.36
C GLY A 3 4.89 8.10 7.15
N ARG A 4 5.90 7.23 7.21
CA ARG A 4 6.77 6.96 6.06
C ARG A 4 6.62 5.53 5.60
N GLU A 5 6.51 5.36 4.29
CA GLU A 5 6.59 4.04 3.69
C GLU A 5 8.03 3.54 3.67
N SER A 6 8.24 2.30 4.13
CA SER A 6 9.51 1.61 4.02
C SER A 6 9.46 0.58 2.90
N CYS A 7 10.54 0.48 2.13
CA CYS A 7 10.73 -0.57 1.12
C CYS A 7 11.13 -1.92 1.76
N GLN A 8 11.17 -2.01 3.09
CA GLN A 8 11.56 -3.22 3.79
C GLN A 8 10.39 -4.20 3.86
N THR A 9 10.54 -5.32 3.16
CA THR A 9 9.65 -6.47 3.27
C THR A 9 9.70 -7.02 4.69
N SER A 10 8.55 -7.17 5.31
CA SER A 10 8.48 -7.78 6.64
C SER A 10 8.81 -9.28 6.56
N LEU A 11 9.38 -9.85 7.63
CA LEU A 11 9.67 -11.27 7.68
C LEU A 11 8.39 -12.12 7.45
N ALA A 12 7.24 -11.65 7.95
CA ALA A 12 5.94 -12.30 7.73
C ALA A 12 5.55 -12.37 6.25
N GLU A 13 5.86 -11.33 5.45
CA GLU A 13 5.66 -11.38 3.99
C GLU A 13 6.58 -12.41 3.33
N VAL A 14 7.86 -12.50 3.74
CA VAL A 14 8.78 -13.51 3.18
C VAL A 14 8.26 -14.94 3.39
N TYR A 15 7.72 -15.22 4.57
CA TYR A 15 7.13 -16.53 4.90
C TYR A 15 5.78 -16.77 4.20
N LEU A 16 4.89 -15.77 4.14
CA LEU A 16 3.56 -15.93 3.54
C LEU A 16 3.58 -15.98 2.01
N TRP A 17 4.58 -15.36 1.38
CA TRP A 17 4.79 -15.40 -0.07
C TRP A 17 5.78 -16.50 -0.50
N GLY A 18 6.17 -17.40 0.42
CA GLY A 18 6.85 -18.66 0.11
C GLY A 18 8.20 -18.51 -0.58
N GLY A 19 8.96 -17.46 -0.28
CA GLY A 19 10.30 -17.24 -0.86
C GLY A 19 10.34 -17.00 -2.38
N LYS A 20 9.20 -16.98 -3.07
CA LYS A 20 9.14 -16.61 -4.49
C LYS A 20 9.12 -15.09 -4.61
N ARG A 21 10.20 -14.53 -5.17
CA ARG A 21 10.31 -13.14 -5.62
C ARG A 21 9.51 -12.85 -6.89
N GLU A 22 8.65 -13.77 -7.32
CA GLU A 22 7.85 -13.57 -8.52
C GLU A 22 6.68 -12.63 -8.22
N PRO A 23 6.34 -11.72 -9.15
CA PRO A 23 5.18 -10.86 -8.99
C PRO A 23 3.93 -11.70 -8.76
N LEU A 24 3.21 -11.42 -7.67
CA LEU A 24 1.92 -12.07 -7.35
C LEU A 24 0.79 -11.67 -8.28
N VAL A 25 1.10 -10.75 -9.19
CA VAL A 25 0.25 -10.18 -10.22
C VAL A 25 0.90 -10.46 -11.56
N GLU A 26 0.09 -10.60 -12.60
CA GLU A 26 0.59 -10.80 -13.95
C GLU A 26 1.61 -9.70 -14.32
N PRO A 27 2.81 -10.05 -14.82
CA PRO A 27 3.78 -9.08 -15.30
C PRO A 27 3.16 -8.15 -16.33
N GLY A 28 3.41 -6.84 -16.20
CA GLY A 28 2.84 -5.84 -17.12
C GLY A 28 1.38 -5.49 -16.88
N SER A 29 0.68 -6.14 -15.94
CA SER A 29 -0.63 -5.71 -15.46
C SER A 29 -0.59 -4.31 -14.85
N PHE A 30 -1.76 -3.68 -14.70
CA PHE A 30 -1.88 -2.39 -14.04
C PHE A 30 -1.28 -2.42 -12.63
N TYR A 31 -1.59 -3.43 -11.82
CA TYR A 31 -1.08 -3.54 -10.45
C TYR A 31 0.44 -3.68 -10.39
N ALA A 32 1.05 -4.41 -11.32
CA ALA A 32 2.50 -4.52 -11.43
C ALA A 32 3.15 -3.17 -11.77
N ARG A 33 2.60 -2.45 -12.75
CA ARG A 33 3.10 -1.12 -13.14
C ARG A 33 2.89 -0.08 -12.05
N PHE A 34 1.71 -0.10 -11.43
CA PHE A 34 1.36 0.82 -10.36
C PHE A 34 2.26 0.63 -9.14
N ALA A 35 2.50 -0.62 -8.71
CA ALA A 35 3.44 -0.92 -7.63
C ALA A 35 4.85 -0.33 -7.89
N LYS A 36 5.30 -0.39 -9.15
CA LYS A 36 6.61 0.14 -9.56
C LYS A 36 6.67 1.67 -9.54
N VAL A 37 5.64 2.34 -10.04
CA VAL A 37 5.64 3.81 -10.25
C VAL A 37 5.16 4.56 -9.02
N ARG A 38 4.29 3.96 -8.18
CA ARG A 38 3.67 4.62 -7.03
C ARG A 38 4.66 5.30 -6.08
N PRO A 39 5.81 4.71 -5.69
CA PRO A 39 6.74 5.37 -4.77
C PRO A 39 7.38 6.66 -5.32
N GLU A 40 7.48 6.77 -6.65
CA GLU A 40 7.97 7.99 -7.31
C GLU A 40 6.84 9.01 -7.53
N LEU A 41 5.63 8.52 -7.82
CA LEU A 41 4.45 9.34 -8.10
C LEU A 41 3.84 9.97 -6.84
N LEU A 42 3.88 9.25 -5.72
CA LEU A 42 3.25 9.63 -4.45
C LEU A 42 4.30 9.54 -3.34
N ARG A 43 5.04 10.61 -3.11
CA ARG A 43 6.04 10.64 -2.03
C ARG A 43 5.37 11.14 -0.76
N ASP A 44 5.73 10.58 0.39
CA ASP A 44 5.13 11.02 1.67
C ASP A 44 5.45 12.50 1.96
N GLU A 45 6.60 12.98 1.48
CA GLU A 45 7.05 14.37 1.58
C GLU A 45 6.10 15.35 0.88
N ASP A 46 5.43 14.93 -0.20
CA ASP A 46 4.46 15.76 -0.92
C ASP A 46 3.26 16.12 -0.02
N PHE A 47 3.02 15.33 1.03
CA PHE A 47 1.94 15.49 2.01
C PHE A 47 2.40 16.07 3.36
N GLU A 48 3.68 16.42 3.52
CA GLU A 48 4.24 16.83 4.82
C GLU A 48 3.49 18.02 5.42
N HIS A 49 3.05 18.96 4.57
CA HIS A 49 2.28 20.14 4.95
C HIS A 49 0.91 19.84 5.60
N TRP A 50 0.39 18.61 5.50
CA TRP A 50 -0.83 18.18 6.20
C TRP A 50 -0.59 17.79 7.65
N TYR A 51 0.67 17.64 8.06
CA TYR A 51 1.03 17.13 9.37
C TYR A 51 1.83 18.16 10.18
N VAL A 52 1.51 18.25 11.47
CA VAL A 52 2.33 19.03 12.40
C VAL A 52 3.55 18.22 12.82
N ALA A 53 4.75 18.78 12.60
CA ALA A 53 6.01 18.14 12.95
C ALA A 53 6.07 17.78 14.45
N GLY A 54 6.52 16.55 14.75
CA GLY A 54 6.67 16.05 16.12
C GLY A 54 5.38 15.84 16.91
N LYS A 55 4.18 16.01 16.30
CA LYS A 55 2.90 15.85 16.98
C LYS A 55 1.99 14.80 16.32
N GLY A 56 1.16 14.16 17.14
CA GLY A 56 0.17 13.17 16.72
C GLY A 56 0.69 11.72 16.70
N ARG A 57 -0.24 10.76 16.63
CA ARG A 57 0.08 9.32 16.57
C ARG A 57 0.85 8.97 15.29
N PRO A 58 1.57 7.82 15.27
CA PRO A 58 2.08 7.26 14.03
C PRO A 58 0.92 7.01 13.06
N SER A 59 0.91 7.73 11.94
CA SER A 59 -0.11 7.60 10.90
C SER A 59 0.32 6.55 9.88
N VAL A 60 -0.67 5.95 9.20
CA VAL A 60 -0.40 5.24 7.94
C VAL A 60 0.22 6.25 6.96
N PRO A 61 1.23 5.84 6.16
CA PRO A 61 1.84 6.73 5.16
C PRO A 61 0.78 7.35 4.23
N PRO A 62 0.74 8.68 4.07
CA PRO A 62 -0.27 9.34 3.23
C PRO A 62 -0.17 8.93 1.76
N SER A 63 1.04 8.66 1.25
CA SER A 63 1.26 8.11 -0.10
C SER A 63 0.49 6.81 -0.35
N ARG A 64 0.34 5.97 0.68
CA ARG A 64 -0.39 4.71 0.59
C ARG A 64 -1.89 4.93 0.53
N VAL A 65 -2.41 5.88 1.32
CA VAL A 65 -3.83 6.25 1.28
C VAL A 65 -4.19 6.88 -0.07
N ALA A 66 -3.34 7.79 -0.57
CA ALA A 66 -3.49 8.36 -1.90
C ALA A 66 -3.46 7.28 -3.00
N GLY A 67 -2.57 6.29 -2.88
CA GLY A 67 -2.53 5.15 -3.79
C GLY A 67 -3.80 4.32 -3.77
N ALA A 68 -4.36 4.05 -2.58
CA ALA A 68 -5.62 3.32 -2.44
C ALA A 68 -6.78 4.09 -3.06
N TYR A 69 -6.81 5.42 -2.87
CA TYR A 69 -7.81 6.29 -3.49
C TYR A 69 -7.74 6.25 -5.03
N LEU A 70 -6.53 6.34 -5.62
CA LEU A 70 -6.37 6.25 -7.08
C LEU A 70 -6.84 4.91 -7.64
N MET A 71 -6.59 3.80 -6.92
CA MET A 71 -7.10 2.50 -7.34
C MET A 71 -8.61 2.39 -7.20
N ALA A 72 -9.19 2.92 -6.12
CA ALA A 72 -10.64 2.94 -5.94
C ALA A 72 -11.33 3.75 -7.04
N PHE A 73 -10.77 4.93 -7.35
CA PHE A 73 -11.23 5.78 -8.45
C PHE A 73 -11.16 5.06 -9.80
N ARG A 74 -10.05 4.38 -10.09
CA ARG A 74 -9.87 3.62 -11.33
C ARG A 74 -10.87 2.47 -11.48
N GLU A 75 -11.16 1.79 -10.38
CA GLU A 75 -12.02 0.60 -10.33
C GLU A 75 -13.50 0.96 -10.14
N GLY A 76 -13.82 2.24 -9.93
CA GLY A 76 -15.16 2.72 -9.68
C GLY A 76 -15.80 2.13 -8.42
N CYS A 77 -14.99 1.77 -7.41
CA CYS A 77 -15.49 1.11 -6.21
C CYS A 77 -15.70 2.08 -5.05
N SER A 78 -16.67 1.77 -4.21
CA SER A 78 -16.94 2.51 -2.96
C SER A 78 -15.82 2.34 -1.94
N ASP A 79 -15.79 3.21 -0.92
CA ASP A 79 -14.84 3.10 0.20
C ASP A 79 -14.92 1.74 0.91
N ARG A 80 -16.13 1.19 1.03
CA ARG A 80 -16.34 -0.13 1.64
C ARG A 80 -15.75 -1.26 0.80
N GLU A 81 -15.89 -1.18 -0.52
CA GLU A 81 -15.30 -2.15 -1.43
C GLU A 81 -13.78 -2.00 -1.51
N ALA A 82 -13.28 -0.76 -1.48
CA ALA A 82 -11.85 -0.48 -1.42
C ALA A 82 -11.23 -1.05 -0.14
N GLU A 83 -11.88 -0.90 1.02
CA GLU A 83 -11.44 -1.53 2.28
C GLU A 83 -11.38 -3.05 2.16
N GLN A 84 -12.41 -3.68 1.59
CA GLN A 84 -12.43 -5.13 1.38
C GLN A 84 -11.32 -5.58 0.43
N ARG A 85 -11.09 -4.86 -0.68
CA ARG A 85 -10.02 -5.17 -1.62
C ARG A 85 -8.64 -5.00 -0.97
N MET A 86 -8.41 -3.95 -0.19
CA MET A 86 -7.16 -3.79 0.59
C MET A 86 -6.95 -4.93 1.59
N ARG A 87 -8.04 -5.46 2.16
CA ARG A 87 -7.98 -6.56 3.14
C ARG A 87 -7.76 -7.92 2.49
N TYR A 88 -8.44 -8.22 1.37
CA TYR A 88 -8.56 -9.58 0.85
C TYR A 88 -8.01 -9.78 -0.57
N ASP A 89 -7.88 -8.73 -1.38
CA ASP A 89 -7.39 -8.83 -2.76
C ASP A 89 -5.86 -8.74 -2.79
N LEU A 90 -5.20 -9.84 -3.19
CA LEU A 90 -3.74 -9.93 -3.27
C LEU A 90 -3.14 -8.94 -4.28
N ARG A 91 -3.87 -8.57 -5.32
CA ARG A 91 -3.42 -7.61 -6.34
C ARG A 91 -3.34 -6.20 -5.75
N TRP A 92 -4.34 -5.85 -4.94
CA TRP A 92 -4.35 -4.59 -4.19
C TRP A 92 -3.27 -4.56 -3.12
N LYS A 93 -3.06 -5.68 -2.42
CA LYS A 93 -1.98 -5.79 -1.45
C LYS A 93 -0.60 -5.60 -2.08
N TRP A 94 -0.37 -6.24 -3.24
CA TRP A 94 0.84 -6.06 -4.01
C TRP A 94 1.02 -4.60 -4.46
N ALA A 95 -0.01 -4.01 -5.07
CA ALA A 95 0.02 -2.65 -5.60
C ALA A 95 0.29 -1.58 -4.53
N LEU A 96 -0.16 -1.80 -3.30
CA LEU A 96 -0.02 -0.87 -2.18
C LEU A 96 1.11 -1.21 -1.21
N ASN A 97 1.90 -2.26 -1.49
CA ASN A 97 2.90 -2.79 -0.58
C ASN A 97 2.30 -3.05 0.83
N LEU A 98 1.16 -3.73 0.86
CA LEU A 98 0.47 -4.14 2.08
C LEU A 98 0.81 -5.59 2.41
N GLY A 99 1.21 -5.79 3.65
CA GLY A 99 1.33 -7.12 4.20
C GLY A 99 -0.03 -7.83 4.37
N PRO A 100 0.02 -9.12 4.70
CA PRO A 100 -1.16 -9.93 5.02
C PRO A 100 -1.90 -9.47 6.29
N GLY A 101 -1.29 -8.56 7.07
CA GLY A 101 -1.82 -8.07 8.34
C GLY A 101 -1.34 -8.94 9.50
N ARG A 102 -1.33 -8.37 10.70
CA ARG A 102 -1.04 -9.12 11.92
C ARG A 102 -2.32 -9.84 12.38
N PRO A 103 -2.28 -11.14 12.72
CA PRO A 103 -3.43 -11.78 13.33
C PRO A 103 -3.80 -11.03 14.62
N ARG A 104 -5.08 -10.69 14.77
CA ARG A 104 -5.63 -10.21 16.04
C ARG A 104 -6.06 -11.46 16.81
N LEU A 105 -5.22 -11.89 17.74
CA LEU A 105 -5.56 -12.88 18.75
C LEU A 105 -6.48 -12.24 19.79
#